data_AF-A0A3D1BHW5-F1
#
_entry.id   AF-A0A3D1BHW5-F1
#
_cell.length_a   1.000
_cell.length_b   1.000
_cell.length_c   1.000
_cell.angle_alpha   90.00
_cell.angle_beta   90.00
_cell.angle_gamma   90.00
#
_symmetry.space_group_name_H-M   'P 1'
#
loop_
_entity.id
_entity.type
_entity.pdbx_description
1 polymer ?
#
loop_
_entity_poly.entity_id
_entity_poly.type
_entity_poly.pdbx_seq_one_letter_code
_entity_poly.pdbx_strand_id
1 'polypeptide(L)'
;HSASGSTNSAGGTTTVQGDATWGGPVSKNGAHTHSVTVNLTSDVNHIPSYVNMLYCGKSKLDILANHITLFDVASFTGWTRYTALDAKFPQGASASIGDTGGSDTHTHTVSFSLGTAGGSEWMGTTCSSNCHYPIVANHTHSASAATTTETGNNIPAYLDMVFMKKDSTGTLSTERP
;
A
#
# COMPACT_ATOMS: atom_id res chain seq x y z
N HIS A 1 5.47 5.67 0.71
CA HIS A 1 4.04 5.48 1.03
C HIS A 1 3.75 6.11 2.38
N SER A 2 2.78 7.02 2.45
CA SER A 2 2.34 7.64 3.69
C SER A 2 0.85 7.37 3.85
N ALA A 3 0.39 7.17 5.09
CA ALA A 3 -1.02 7.04 5.44
C ALA A 3 -1.30 8.02 6.58
N SER A 4 -2.42 8.74 6.52
CA SER A 4 -2.87 9.65 7.58
C SER A 4 -4.20 9.18 8.16
N GLY A 5 -4.31 9.22 9.48
CA GLY A 5 -5.55 8.94 10.21
C GLY A 5 -5.76 9.99 11.30
N SER A 6 -7.01 10.39 11.53
CA SER A 6 -7.39 11.23 12.65
C SER A 6 -7.90 10.38 13.80
N THR A 7 -7.50 10.72 15.02
CA THR A 7 -8.19 10.23 16.22
C THR A 7 -9.32 11.19 16.57
N ASN A 8 -10.46 10.67 17.02
CA ASN A 8 -11.52 11.50 17.58
C ASN A 8 -11.16 11.88 19.02
N SER A 9 -11.60 13.07 19.46
CA SER A 9 -11.51 13.48 20.86
C SER A 9 -12.27 12.52 21.78
N ALA A 10 -11.75 12.33 22.98
CA ALA A 10 -12.43 11.60 24.05
C ALA A 10 -13.78 12.24 24.35
N GLY A 11 -14.87 11.48 24.27
CA GLY A 11 -16.18 11.88 24.75
C GLY A 11 -16.46 11.25 26.11
N GLY A 12 -16.74 12.07 27.12
CA GLY A 12 -17.14 11.61 28.45
C GLY A 12 -18.02 12.65 29.12
N THR A 13 -19.19 12.23 29.61
CA THR A 13 -20.05 13.09 30.43
C THR A 13 -19.73 12.81 31.89
N THR A 14 -19.18 13.78 32.60
CA THR A 14 -19.05 13.72 34.06
C THR A 14 -20.38 14.16 34.66
N THR A 15 -21.19 13.23 35.17
CA THR A 15 -22.38 13.59 35.95
C THR A 15 -21.98 13.72 37.40
N VAL A 16 -21.97 14.95 37.92
CA VAL A 16 -21.86 15.19 39.36
C VAL A 16 -23.23 14.90 39.97
N GLN A 17 -23.35 13.80 40.72
CA GLN A 17 -24.51 13.60 41.58
C GLN A 17 -24.12 13.97 43.01
N GLY A 18 -24.26 15.25 43.34
CA GLY A 18 -24.08 15.78 44.69
C GLY A 18 -24.93 17.03 44.89
N ASP A 19 -25.60 17.13 46.04
CA ASP A 19 -26.36 18.33 46.39
C ASP A 19 -25.45 19.57 46.40
N ALA A 20 -26.04 20.69 46.01
CA ALA A 20 -25.34 21.93 45.66
C ALA A 20 -24.91 22.73 46.91
N THR A 21 -24.13 22.15 47.81
CA THR A 21 -23.76 22.85 49.06
C THR A 21 -22.29 23.26 49.14
N TRP A 22 -21.37 22.60 48.42
CA TRP A 22 -19.95 23.02 48.31
C TRP A 22 -19.34 22.63 46.96
N GLY A 23 -19.84 23.23 45.87
CA GLY A 23 -19.42 22.94 44.50
C GLY A 23 -18.17 23.71 44.06
N GLY A 24 -16.98 23.20 44.37
CA GLY A 24 -15.75 23.58 43.66
C GLY A 24 -15.52 22.71 42.42
N PRO A 25 -14.92 23.22 41.33
CA PRO A 25 -14.61 22.39 40.16
C PRO A 25 -13.56 21.34 40.53
N VAL A 26 -13.94 20.06 40.48
CA VAL A 26 -13.00 18.93 40.56
C VAL A 26 -12.39 18.72 39.18
N SER A 27 -11.11 19.08 39.03
CA SER A 27 -10.36 18.85 37.78
C SER A 27 -9.61 17.53 37.87
N LYS A 28 -10.01 16.56 37.03
CA LYS A 28 -9.26 15.31 36.83
C LYS A 28 -8.00 15.63 36.02
N ASN A 29 -6.82 15.50 36.63
CA ASN A 29 -5.55 15.53 35.92
C ASN A 29 -4.85 14.18 36.03
N GLY A 30 -5.24 13.25 35.15
CA GLY A 30 -4.58 11.96 34.98
C GLY A 30 -4.05 11.88 33.56
N ALA A 31 -2.80 12.30 33.36
CA ALA A 31 -2.11 12.06 32.10
C ALA A 31 -1.97 10.54 31.91
N HIS A 32 -2.53 10.01 30.83
CA HIS A 32 -2.34 8.62 30.43
C HIS A 32 -1.86 8.57 28.98
N THR A 33 -1.17 7.50 28.63
CA THR A 33 -0.63 7.28 27.29
C THR A 33 -1.46 6.26 26.52
N HIS A 34 -1.60 6.47 25.22
CA HIS A 34 -2.23 5.53 24.31
C HIS A 34 -1.18 4.74 23.53
N SER A 35 -1.36 3.42 23.42
CA SER A 35 -0.62 2.59 22.48
C SER A 35 -1.46 2.44 21.21
N VAL A 36 -0.94 2.92 20.09
CA VAL A 36 -1.58 2.79 18.77
C VAL A 36 -0.87 1.67 18.02
N THR A 37 -1.64 0.69 17.55
CA THR A 37 -1.14 -0.33 16.63
C THR A 37 -1.53 0.05 15.21
N VAL A 38 -0.54 0.11 14.32
CA VAL A 38 -0.72 0.31 12.88
C VAL A 38 -0.39 -1.01 12.18
N ASN A 39 -1.33 -1.52 11.41
CA ASN A 39 -1.16 -2.76 10.67
C ASN A 39 -1.22 -2.47 9.17
N LEU A 40 -0.26 -3.00 8.42
CA LEU A 40 -0.43 -3.17 6.97
C LEU A 40 -1.31 -4.39 6.76
N THR A 41 -2.43 -4.22 6.06
CA THR A 41 -3.42 -5.30 5.90
C THR A 41 -3.44 -5.90 4.49
N SER A 42 -2.61 -5.39 3.57
CA SER A 42 -2.51 -5.89 2.20
C SER A 42 -1.07 -6.20 1.82
N ASP A 43 -0.83 -7.44 1.41
CA ASP A 43 0.30 -7.84 0.57
C ASP A 43 -0.05 -7.52 -0.89
N VAL A 44 0.83 -6.81 -1.58
CA VAL A 44 0.51 -6.21 -2.89
C VAL A 44 1.63 -6.46 -3.85
N ASN A 45 1.26 -6.84 -5.07
CA ASN A 45 2.19 -7.16 -6.13
C ASN A 45 2.96 -5.92 -6.62
N HIS A 46 4.28 -6.05 -6.70
CA HIS A 46 5.23 -5.04 -7.17
C HIS A 46 5.77 -5.36 -8.58
N ILE A 47 5.15 -6.29 -9.30
CA ILE A 47 5.50 -6.60 -10.69
C ILE A 47 4.96 -5.48 -11.61
N PRO A 48 5.83 -4.84 -12.44
CA PRO A 48 5.42 -3.84 -13.43
C PRO A 48 4.41 -4.39 -14.45
N SER A 49 3.73 -3.54 -15.22
CA SER A 49 2.87 -4.05 -16.29
C SER A 49 3.67 -4.87 -17.30
N TYR A 50 3.22 -6.10 -17.59
CA TYR A 50 3.96 -7.02 -18.44
C TYR A 50 3.10 -7.75 -19.46
N VAL A 51 3.77 -8.34 -20.44
CA VAL A 51 3.24 -9.37 -21.34
C VAL A 51 4.14 -10.60 -21.30
N ASN A 52 3.53 -11.78 -21.24
CA ASN A 52 4.21 -13.05 -21.28
C ASN A 52 4.82 -13.31 -22.66
N MET A 53 6.10 -13.66 -22.65
CA MET A 53 6.94 -13.96 -23.80
C MET A 53 7.63 -15.31 -23.58
N LEU A 54 7.74 -16.09 -24.65
CA LEU A 54 8.55 -17.31 -24.65
C LEU A 54 10.00 -16.95 -24.97
N TYR A 55 10.91 -17.36 -24.11
CA TYR A 55 12.35 -17.19 -24.32
C TYR A 55 12.96 -18.52 -24.74
N CYS A 56 13.72 -18.48 -25.83
CA CYS A 56 14.46 -19.62 -26.34
C CYS A 56 15.96 -19.28 -26.36
N GLY A 57 16.80 -20.25 -26.03
CA GLY A 57 18.26 -20.13 -26.10
C GLY A 57 18.84 -20.92 -27.26
N LYS A 58 19.84 -20.36 -27.94
CA LYS A 58 20.64 -21.06 -28.96
C LYS A 58 22.09 -20.63 -28.86
N SER A 59 23.02 -21.53 -29.15
CA SER A 59 24.47 -21.27 -29.12
C SER A 59 24.99 -20.43 -30.29
N LYS A 60 24.15 -20.20 -31.30
CA LYS A 60 24.42 -19.31 -32.44
C LYS A 60 23.24 -18.34 -32.60
N LEU A 61 23.55 -17.09 -32.92
CA LEU A 61 22.55 -16.08 -33.21
C LEU A 61 22.01 -16.30 -34.63
N ASP A 62 20.87 -16.98 -34.73
CA ASP A 62 20.08 -17.09 -35.97
C ASP A 62 18.80 -16.25 -35.83
N ILE A 63 18.53 -15.37 -36.79
CA ILE A 63 17.30 -14.58 -36.83
C ILE A 63 16.28 -15.28 -37.73
N LEU A 64 15.36 -15.99 -37.10
CA LEU A 64 14.27 -16.69 -37.79
C LEU A 64 13.05 -15.79 -37.96
N ALA A 65 12.16 -16.16 -38.87
CA ALA A 65 10.85 -15.54 -38.96
C ALA A 65 10.16 -15.54 -37.58
N ASN A 66 9.47 -14.44 -37.24
CA ASN A 66 8.80 -14.20 -35.97
C ASN A 66 9.70 -14.00 -34.74
N HIS A 67 11.03 -14.00 -34.86
CA HIS A 67 11.87 -13.54 -33.75
C HIS A 67 11.60 -12.07 -33.43
N ILE A 68 11.53 -11.77 -32.13
CA ILE A 68 11.31 -10.42 -31.60
C ILE A 68 12.63 -9.93 -31.01
N THR A 69 13.02 -8.71 -31.37
CA THR A 69 14.26 -8.06 -30.90
C THR A 69 14.02 -6.58 -30.65
N LEU A 70 14.96 -5.91 -30.00
CA LEU A 70 14.87 -4.49 -29.62
C LEU A 70 15.57 -3.61 -30.66
N PHE A 71 14.93 -2.49 -31.01
CA PHE A 71 15.45 -1.46 -31.91
C PHE A 71 15.28 -0.08 -31.26
N ASP A 72 16.14 0.88 -31.61
CA ASP A 72 16.02 2.29 -31.27
C ASP A 72 15.26 3.11 -32.34
N VAL A 73 14.84 2.45 -33.43
CA VAL A 73 14.09 3.03 -34.55
C VAL A 73 12.71 2.38 -34.70
N ALA A 74 11.71 3.18 -35.10
CA ALA A 74 10.32 2.72 -35.20
C ALA A 74 9.99 1.88 -36.45
N SER A 75 10.86 1.86 -37.46
CA SER A 75 10.64 1.13 -38.71
C SER A 75 11.94 0.63 -39.31
N PHE A 76 11.96 -0.61 -39.80
CA PHE A 76 13.11 -1.18 -40.49
C PHE A 76 12.67 -2.23 -41.51
N THR A 77 13.29 -2.26 -42.69
CA THR A 77 12.88 -3.15 -43.79
C THR A 77 13.03 -4.62 -43.39
N GLY A 78 11.98 -5.41 -43.63
CA GLY A 78 11.94 -6.84 -43.28
C GLY A 78 11.63 -7.12 -41.81
N TRP A 79 11.18 -6.10 -41.08
CA TRP A 79 10.74 -6.16 -39.70
C TRP A 79 9.44 -5.37 -39.51
N THR A 80 8.55 -5.90 -38.69
CA THR A 80 7.28 -5.28 -38.31
C THR A 80 7.25 -5.04 -36.80
N ARG A 81 6.79 -3.86 -36.36
CA ARG A 81 6.64 -3.55 -34.92
C ARG A 81 5.73 -4.58 -34.24
N TYR A 82 6.19 -5.09 -33.10
CA TYR A 82 5.43 -6.01 -32.25
C TYR A 82 4.69 -5.23 -31.16
N THR A 83 3.52 -4.71 -31.52
CA THR A 83 2.77 -3.77 -30.69
C THR A 83 2.23 -4.36 -29.38
N ALA A 84 2.21 -5.68 -29.23
CA ALA A 84 1.78 -6.31 -27.98
C ALA A 84 2.69 -5.96 -26.79
N LEU A 85 3.95 -5.59 -27.03
CA LEU A 85 4.90 -5.14 -26.00
C LEU A 85 4.96 -3.61 -25.84
N ASP A 86 4.11 -2.85 -26.54
CA ASP A 86 4.10 -1.40 -26.37
C ASP A 86 3.67 -1.03 -24.95
N ALA A 87 4.48 -0.19 -24.28
CA ALA A 87 4.31 0.24 -22.89
C ALA A 87 4.22 -0.91 -21.86
N LYS A 88 4.83 -2.06 -22.15
CA LYS A 88 4.83 -3.23 -21.25
C LYS A 88 6.19 -3.91 -21.22
N PHE A 89 6.54 -4.47 -20.07
CA PHE A 89 7.76 -5.27 -19.92
C PHE A 89 7.53 -6.71 -20.39
N PRO A 90 8.51 -7.35 -21.05
CA PRO A 90 8.39 -8.77 -21.40
C PRO A 90 8.68 -9.65 -20.17
N GLN A 91 7.71 -10.48 -19.77
CA GLN A 91 7.86 -11.49 -18.70
C GLN A 91 8.08 -12.87 -19.31
N GLY A 92 8.99 -13.67 -18.75
CA GLY A 92 9.21 -15.04 -19.20
C GLY A 92 8.05 -15.95 -18.85
N ALA A 93 7.51 -16.65 -19.84
CA ALA A 93 6.48 -17.67 -19.68
C ALA A 93 6.96 -19.03 -20.21
N SER A 94 6.32 -20.10 -19.73
CA SER A 94 6.64 -21.48 -20.11
C SER A 94 5.66 -22.10 -21.10
N ALA A 95 4.46 -21.51 -21.27
CA ALA A 95 3.37 -22.14 -22.02
C ALA A 95 2.77 -21.28 -23.14
N SER A 96 2.54 -19.99 -22.90
CA SER A 96 1.82 -19.09 -23.80
C SER A 96 2.49 -17.72 -23.91
N ILE A 97 2.29 -17.08 -25.06
CA ILE A 97 2.59 -15.66 -25.28
C ILE A 97 1.31 -14.83 -25.16
N GLY A 98 1.43 -13.58 -24.74
CA GLY A 98 0.34 -12.60 -24.82
C GLY A 98 -0.49 -12.41 -23.54
N ASP A 99 -0.39 -13.33 -22.56
CA ASP A 99 -1.00 -13.10 -21.25
C ASP A 99 -0.40 -11.86 -20.60
N THR A 100 -1.23 -11.04 -19.97
CA THR A 100 -0.80 -9.77 -19.37
C THR A 100 -1.06 -9.74 -17.88
N GLY A 101 -0.32 -8.92 -17.15
CA GLY A 101 -0.51 -8.74 -15.72
C GLY A 101 0.34 -7.59 -15.19
N GLY A 102 0.45 -7.57 -13.86
CA GLY A 102 1.18 -6.52 -13.15
C GLY A 102 0.47 -5.17 -13.21
N SER A 103 1.10 -4.18 -12.62
CA SER A 103 0.62 -2.79 -12.58
C SER A 103 1.82 -1.87 -12.51
N ASP A 104 1.72 -0.71 -13.14
CA ASP A 104 2.75 0.34 -13.05
C ASP A 104 2.81 0.97 -11.67
N THR A 105 1.77 0.75 -10.85
CA THR A 105 1.67 1.32 -9.52
C THR A 105 1.07 0.36 -8.48
N HIS A 106 1.29 0.64 -7.21
CA HIS A 106 0.68 -0.09 -6.09
C HIS A 106 0.29 0.84 -4.93
N THR A 107 -0.65 0.38 -4.10
CA THR A 107 -1.11 1.04 -2.87
C THR A 107 -1.23 0.00 -1.77
N HIS A 108 -1.00 0.37 -0.51
CA HIS A 108 -1.27 -0.49 0.64
C HIS A 108 -2.51 -0.02 1.37
N THR A 109 -3.29 -0.96 1.90
CA THR A 109 -4.29 -0.66 2.92
C THR A 109 -3.62 -0.70 4.28
N VAL A 110 -3.79 0.37 5.04
CA VAL A 110 -3.29 0.51 6.41
C VAL A 110 -4.48 0.66 7.33
N SER A 111 -4.53 -0.14 8.39
CA SER A 111 -5.49 0.02 9.46
C SER A 111 -4.79 0.45 10.73
N PHE A 112 -5.49 1.24 11.54
CA PHE A 112 -5.06 1.51 12.90
C PHE A 112 -6.20 1.25 13.86
N SER A 113 -5.84 0.83 15.06
CA SER A 113 -6.77 0.65 16.16
C SER A 113 -6.16 1.24 17.43
N LEU A 114 -7.00 1.94 18.17
CA LEU A 114 -6.68 2.35 19.53
C LEU A 114 -7.33 1.40 20.53
N GLY A 115 -6.54 0.86 21.46
CA GLY A 115 -7.06 0.05 22.55
C GLY A 115 -7.93 0.86 23.51
N THR A 116 -8.97 0.23 24.07
CA THR A 116 -9.85 0.86 25.06
C THR A 116 -9.07 1.24 26.31
N ALA A 117 -8.92 2.54 26.57
CA ALA A 117 -8.53 3.02 27.90
C ALA A 117 -9.77 3.00 28.81
N GLY A 118 -9.67 2.29 29.93
CA GLY A 118 -10.68 2.26 30.98
C GLY A 118 -9.98 2.24 32.33
N GLY A 119 -10.37 3.14 33.23
CA GLY A 119 -9.83 3.21 34.58
C GLY A 119 -10.89 3.70 35.56
N SER A 120 -10.97 3.05 36.72
CA SER A 120 -11.70 3.52 37.89
C SER A 120 -10.67 4.00 38.92
N GLU A 121 -10.75 5.26 39.30
CA GLU A 121 -9.88 5.84 40.33
C GLU A 121 -10.63 5.87 41.65
N TRP A 122 -10.04 5.27 42.68
CA TRP A 122 -10.52 5.36 44.05
C TRP A 122 -9.92 6.61 44.68
N MET A 123 -10.74 7.62 44.99
CA MET A 123 -10.29 8.72 45.86
C MET A 123 -10.31 8.20 47.29
N GLY A 124 -9.13 8.04 47.90
CA GLY A 124 -8.99 7.52 49.26
C GLY A 124 -9.81 8.33 50.27
N THR A 125 -10.65 7.64 51.04
CA THR A 125 -11.53 8.25 52.04
C THR A 125 -10.79 8.42 53.36
N THR A 126 -10.66 9.66 53.82
CA THR A 126 -10.64 9.97 55.26
C THR A 126 -11.76 10.95 55.56
N CYS A 127 -12.96 10.44 55.86
CA CYS A 127 -14.02 11.21 56.50
C CYS A 127 -14.70 10.41 57.62
N SER A 128 -14.88 11.05 58.76
CA SER A 128 -15.70 10.56 59.87
C SER A 128 -17.14 11.00 59.67
N SER A 129 -18.03 10.03 59.41
CA SER A 129 -19.49 10.15 59.24
C SER A 129 -19.93 11.03 58.05
N ASN A 130 -20.78 10.44 57.17
CA ASN A 130 -21.37 11.02 55.94
C ASN A 130 -20.46 11.08 54.70
N CYS A 131 -19.72 10.01 54.40
CA CYS A 131 -18.94 9.93 53.17
C CYS A 131 -19.83 9.70 51.93
N HIS A 132 -19.73 10.62 50.96
CA HIS A 132 -20.39 10.52 49.66
C HIS A 132 -19.75 9.43 48.79
N TYR A 133 -20.57 8.83 47.91
CA TYR A 133 -20.20 7.70 47.05
C TYR A 133 -19.11 8.06 46.03
N PRO A 134 -18.28 7.09 45.62
CA PRO A 134 -17.24 7.31 44.62
C PRO A 134 -17.85 7.70 43.26
N ILE A 135 -17.27 8.74 42.67
CA ILE A 135 -17.53 9.15 41.28
C ILE A 135 -16.98 8.04 40.37
N VAL A 136 -17.86 7.30 39.71
CA VAL A 136 -17.45 6.36 38.66
C VAL A 136 -17.41 7.10 37.33
N ALA A 137 -16.31 7.81 37.07
CA ALA A 137 -16.09 8.41 35.75
C ALA A 137 -15.63 7.32 34.77
N ASN A 138 -16.58 6.55 34.21
CA ASN A 138 -16.27 5.72 33.06
C ASN A 138 -16.17 6.61 31.81
N HIS A 139 -15.04 6.55 31.13
CA HIS A 139 -14.91 7.06 29.78
C HIS A 139 -14.13 6.03 28.99
N THR A 140 -14.46 5.90 27.72
CA THR A 140 -13.84 4.96 26.82
C THR A 140 -13.31 5.71 25.61
N HIS A 141 -12.20 5.21 25.08
CA HIS A 141 -11.67 5.65 23.80
C HIS A 141 -11.74 4.46 22.86
N SER A 142 -12.36 4.65 21.70
CA SER A 142 -12.22 3.72 20.59
C SER A 142 -12.04 4.52 19.31
N ALA A 143 -11.04 4.14 18.53
CA ALA A 143 -10.82 4.67 17.20
C ALA A 143 -10.31 3.53 16.33
N SER A 144 -10.99 3.33 15.21
CA SER A 144 -10.51 2.47 14.13
C SER A 144 -10.83 3.15 12.82
N ALA A 145 -9.84 3.19 11.94
CA ALA A 145 -10.05 3.55 10.55
C ALA A 145 -9.08 2.78 9.67
N ALA A 146 -9.46 2.65 8.41
CA ALA A 146 -8.61 2.12 7.36
C ALA A 146 -8.46 3.20 6.29
N THR A 147 -7.24 3.37 5.80
CA THR A 147 -6.94 4.24 4.65
C THR A 147 -6.03 3.51 3.69
N THR A 148 -6.07 3.90 2.43
CA THR A 148 -5.05 3.52 1.46
C THR A 148 -3.87 4.47 1.55
N THR A 149 -2.67 3.97 1.34
CA THR A 149 -1.48 4.81 1.19
C THR A 149 -1.51 5.52 -0.16
N GLU A 150 -0.70 6.58 -0.27
CA GLU A 150 -0.35 7.14 -1.57
C GLU A 150 0.24 6.07 -2.49
N THR A 151 -0.03 6.23 -3.78
CA THR A 151 0.41 5.35 -4.85
C THR A 151 1.94 5.34 -5.00
N GLY A 152 2.54 4.16 -5.08
CA GLY A 152 3.97 3.95 -5.36
C GLY A 152 4.19 3.48 -6.79
N ASN A 153 5.41 3.67 -7.29
CA ASN A 153 5.81 3.32 -8.64
C ASN A 153 6.43 1.91 -8.69
N ASN A 154 5.96 1.07 -9.62
CA ASN A 154 6.55 -0.24 -9.92
C ASN A 154 7.49 -0.18 -11.13
N ILE A 155 7.51 0.90 -11.90
CA ILE A 155 8.30 0.99 -13.13
C ILE A 155 9.80 1.13 -12.79
N PRO A 156 10.67 0.14 -13.12
CA PRO A 156 12.12 0.25 -12.95
C PRO A 156 12.69 1.26 -13.95
N ALA A 157 13.96 1.66 -13.81
CA ALA A 157 14.61 2.45 -14.85
C ALA A 157 14.68 1.66 -16.18
N TYR A 158 14.36 2.31 -17.30
CA TYR A 158 14.33 1.69 -18.62
C TYR A 158 14.86 2.63 -19.71
N LEU A 159 15.14 2.06 -20.88
CA LEU A 159 15.40 2.79 -22.12
C LEU A 159 14.17 2.70 -23.02
N ASP A 160 13.85 3.77 -23.73
CA ASP A 160 12.80 3.78 -24.74
C ASP A 160 13.28 3.01 -25.97
N MET A 161 12.68 1.83 -26.19
CA MET A 161 13.01 0.92 -27.28
C MET A 161 11.74 0.44 -27.98
N VAL A 162 11.90 -0.04 -29.21
CA VAL A 162 10.82 -0.61 -30.02
C VAL A 162 11.06 -2.10 -30.19
N PHE A 163 10.07 -2.91 -29.81
CA PHE A 163 10.10 -4.35 -30.10
C PHE A 163 9.70 -4.59 -31.57
N MET A 164 10.59 -5.21 -32.33
CA MET A 164 10.42 -5.50 -33.75
C MET A 164 10.44 -7.00 -33.99
N LYS A 165 9.49 -7.49 -34.79
CA LYS A 165 9.33 -8.89 -35.19
C LYS A 165 9.84 -9.09 -36.62
N LYS A 166 10.69 -10.09 -36.86
CA LYS A 166 11.20 -10.40 -38.19
C LYS A 166 10.11 -10.99 -39.08
N ASP A 167 9.92 -10.43 -40.28
CA ASP A 167 8.87 -10.87 -41.21
C ASP A 167 9.15 -12.25 -41.81
N SER A 168 10.42 -12.51 -42.15
CA SER A 168 10.90 -13.74 -42.80
C SER A 168 12.31 -14.08 -42.36
N THR A 169 12.64 -15.38 -42.29
CA THR A 169 13.98 -15.88 -41.92
C THR A 169 15.04 -15.26 -42.82
N GLY A 170 16.07 -14.70 -42.22
CA GLY A 170 17.19 -14.11 -42.95
C GLY A 170 18.36 -13.85 -42.01
N THR A 171 19.54 -13.74 -42.58
CA THR A 171 20.72 -13.28 -41.85
C THR A 171 20.70 -11.76 -41.76
N LEU A 172 21.07 -11.21 -40.61
CA LEU A 172 21.39 -9.78 -40.52
C LEU A 172 22.59 -9.53 -41.44
N SER A 173 22.37 -8.77 -42.51
CA SER A 173 23.43 -8.46 -43.49
C SER A 173 24.39 -7.37 -43.00
N THR A 174 24.02 -6.68 -41.91
CA THR A 174 24.81 -5.65 -41.23
C THR A 174 24.47 -5.69 -39.75
N GLU A 175 25.48 -5.78 -38.89
CA GLU A 175 25.33 -5.39 -37.48
C GLU A 175 25.02 -3.89 -37.43
N ARG A 176 24.03 -3.51 -36.64
CA ARG A 176 23.90 -2.13 -36.18
C ARG A 176 24.09 -2.12 -34.66
N PRO A 177 24.83 -1.11 -34.15
CA PRO A 177 25.10 -0.96 -32.72
C PRO A 177 23.82 -0.79 -31.91
#